data_AF-A0A355RXE8-F1
#
_entry.id   AF-A0A355RXE8-F1
#
_cell.length_a   1.000
_cell.length_b   1.000
_cell.length_c   1.000
_cell.angle_alpha   90.00
_cell.angle_beta   90.00
_cell.angle_gamma   90.00
#
_symmetry.space_group_name_H-M   'P 1'
#
loop_
_entity.id
_entity.type
_entity.pdbx_description
1 polymer ?
#
loop_
_entity_poly.entity_id
_entity_poly.type
_entity_poly.pdbx_seq_one_letter_code
_entity_poly.pdbx_strand_id
1 'polypeptide(L)'
;MSENCDQNCAECSLNCAQRKNTRTDFLEKPHKLSKIKKVIGIVSGKGGVGKSLVTAMLATAMNRRGHHSAVLDADVTGPSIPKVFGITDKARGNESGLYPVKSRKGIDIMSINLLLENDTDPIIWRGPIIANVVKQFWTDVIWRDVDFMFIDMPPGTGDVPLTVFQSIAVDGIIIVTSPQELVSMIVSKAVNMAEMMNIPIIGLVENMSYFKCPDNGKEYKIFGDSHIEEITQKHDIKLLAKLPIDPKIAEACDKGDIESLDGDWFDETAKILEGMLKRN
;
A
#
# COMPACT_ATOMS: atom_id res chain seq x y z
N MET A 1 -29.69 -41.43 -13.38
CA MET A 1 -31.07 -41.65 -12.92
C MET A 1 -31.00 -41.78 -11.42
N SER A 2 -31.76 -40.92 -10.77
CA SER A 2 -31.77 -40.58 -9.34
C SER A 2 -32.45 -41.66 -8.49
N GLU A 3 -31.85 -42.02 -7.36
CA GLU A 3 -32.56 -42.62 -6.24
C GLU A 3 -32.42 -41.73 -4.99
N ASN A 4 -33.56 -41.16 -4.64
CA ASN A 4 -34.09 -40.88 -3.30
C ASN A 4 -33.27 -40.00 -2.35
N CYS A 5 -33.63 -38.72 -2.38
CA CYS A 5 -33.49 -37.78 -1.29
C CYS A 5 -34.62 -38.03 -0.28
N ASP A 6 -34.34 -38.75 0.80
CA ASP A 6 -35.27 -38.87 1.92
C ASP A 6 -35.15 -37.63 2.83
N GLN A 7 -36.27 -36.91 2.91
CA GLN A 7 -36.48 -35.76 3.76
C GLN A 7 -36.49 -36.20 5.24
N ASN A 8 -35.38 -36.02 5.95
CA ASN A 8 -35.39 -35.99 7.41
C ASN A 8 -34.50 -34.86 7.94
N CYS A 9 -35.15 -33.73 8.20
CA CYS A 9 -34.55 -32.47 8.65
C CYS A 9 -34.36 -32.42 10.18
N ALA A 10 -33.95 -33.54 10.81
CA ALA A 10 -33.91 -33.66 12.27
C ALA A 10 -32.51 -33.97 12.86
N GLU A 11 -31.50 -34.31 12.04
CA GLU A 11 -30.14 -34.64 12.53
C GLU A 11 -29.08 -33.56 12.28
N CYS A 12 -29.46 -32.40 11.73
CA CYS A 12 -28.51 -31.34 11.40
C CYS A 12 -28.31 -30.30 12.53
N SER A 13 -28.64 -30.66 13.77
CA SER A 13 -28.57 -29.75 14.94
C SER A 13 -27.33 -29.96 15.82
N LEU A 14 -26.44 -30.92 15.51
CA LEU A 14 -25.29 -31.24 16.36
C LEU A 14 -23.92 -30.73 15.87
N ASN A 15 -23.84 -30.06 14.71
CA ASN A 15 -22.57 -29.51 14.19
C ASN A 15 -22.51 -27.98 13.99
N CYS A 16 -23.43 -27.21 14.59
CA CYS A 16 -23.37 -25.74 14.55
C CYS A 16 -22.52 -25.13 15.68
N ALA A 17 -22.24 -25.86 16.76
CA ALA A 17 -21.47 -25.34 17.90
C ALA A 17 -19.94 -25.34 17.69
N GLN A 18 -19.44 -26.06 16.68
CA GLN A 18 -18.01 -26.12 16.35
C GLN A 18 -17.57 -25.11 15.29
N ARG A 19 -18.47 -24.28 14.75
CA ARG A 19 -18.10 -23.13 13.89
C ARG A 19 -17.70 -21.88 14.68
N LYS A 20 -17.06 -22.06 15.83
CA LYS A 20 -16.38 -20.96 16.55
C LYS A 20 -14.96 -20.83 16.00
N ASN A 21 -14.75 -19.81 15.16
CA ASN A 21 -13.48 -19.12 14.95
C ASN A 21 -12.22 -19.97 14.73
N THR A 22 -12.24 -20.90 13.78
CA THR A 22 -11.05 -21.12 12.96
C THR A 22 -11.15 -20.20 11.76
N ARG A 23 -10.84 -18.91 11.94
CA ARG A 23 -10.27 -18.14 10.82
C ARG A 23 -9.02 -18.92 10.46
N THR A 24 -9.07 -19.68 9.37
CA THR A 24 -7.88 -20.26 8.77
C THR A 24 -6.93 -19.10 8.52
N ASP A 25 -5.80 -19.06 9.24
CA ASP A 25 -4.74 -18.08 8.98
C ASP A 25 -4.24 -18.35 7.55
N PHE A 26 -4.77 -17.59 6.59
CA PHE A 26 -4.28 -17.56 5.21
C PHE A 26 -2.94 -16.83 5.08
N LEU A 27 -2.38 -16.42 6.22
CA LEU A 27 -1.12 -15.71 6.33
C LEU A 27 0.03 -16.62 5.89
N GLU A 28 0.76 -16.12 4.90
CA GLU A 28 1.98 -16.73 4.39
C GLU A 28 3.18 -16.18 5.15
N LYS A 29 4.16 -17.05 5.37
CA LYS A 29 5.43 -16.60 5.92
C LYS A 29 6.25 -15.95 4.80
N PRO A 30 6.97 -14.85 5.09
CA PRO A 30 7.90 -14.31 4.10
C PRO A 30 9.00 -15.34 3.83
N HIS A 31 9.76 -15.12 2.76
CA HIS A 31 10.92 -15.96 2.45
C HIS A 31 11.79 -16.20 3.71
N LYS A 32 12.32 -17.42 3.88
CA LYS A 32 13.06 -17.83 5.10
C LYS A 32 14.27 -16.96 5.47
N LEU A 33 14.84 -16.27 4.48
CA LEU A 33 15.97 -15.34 4.64
C LEU A 33 15.53 -13.88 4.81
N SER A 34 14.23 -13.62 4.80
CA SER A 34 13.66 -12.30 4.96
C SER A 34 13.49 -11.96 6.42
N LYS A 35 13.74 -10.69 6.74
CA LYS A 35 13.47 -10.11 8.05
C LYS A 35 12.88 -8.73 7.83
N ILE A 36 11.59 -8.60 8.12
CA ILE A 36 10.82 -7.39 7.92
C ILE A 36 10.20 -7.03 9.26
N LYS A 37 10.48 -5.83 9.79
CA LYS A 37 10.01 -5.43 11.12
C LYS A 37 8.59 -4.88 11.09
N LYS A 38 8.27 -4.01 10.13
CA LYS A 38 6.93 -3.41 9.98
C LYS A 38 6.49 -3.41 8.52
N VAL A 39 5.26 -3.85 8.28
CA VAL A 39 4.61 -3.85 6.96
C VAL A 39 3.45 -2.88 6.98
N ILE A 40 3.51 -1.85 6.13
CA ILE A 40 2.51 -0.80 6.04
C ILE A 40 1.81 -0.86 4.67
N GLY A 41 0.51 -1.08 4.67
CA GLY A 41 -0.29 -1.05 3.43
C GLY A 41 -0.72 0.36 3.07
N ILE A 42 -0.43 0.81 1.85
CA ILE A 42 -0.90 2.09 1.34
C ILE A 42 -2.10 1.86 0.43
N VAL A 43 -3.27 2.37 0.82
CA VAL A 43 -4.54 2.11 0.12
C VAL A 43 -5.20 3.40 -0.37
N SER A 44 -5.98 3.32 -1.43
CA SER A 44 -6.85 4.40 -1.88
C SER A 44 -8.19 3.84 -2.36
N GLY A 45 -9.28 4.59 -2.28
CA GLY A 45 -10.57 4.13 -2.81
C GLY A 45 -10.78 4.36 -4.31
N LYS A 46 -9.88 5.12 -4.96
CA LYS A 46 -9.90 5.35 -6.42
C LYS A 46 -8.49 5.49 -6.98
N GLY A 47 -8.35 5.29 -8.29
CA GLY A 47 -7.12 5.58 -9.04
C GLY A 47 -6.87 7.09 -9.16
N GLY A 48 -5.62 7.48 -9.40
CA GLY A 48 -5.26 8.88 -9.69
C GLY A 48 -5.12 9.81 -8.48
N VAL A 49 -5.29 9.35 -7.24
CA VAL A 49 -5.08 10.17 -6.02
C VAL A 49 -3.61 10.35 -5.65
N GLY A 50 -2.67 9.73 -6.37
CA GLY A 50 -1.24 9.76 -6.05
C GLY A 50 -0.82 8.82 -4.92
N LYS A 51 -1.51 7.69 -4.76
CA LYS A 51 -1.17 6.61 -3.80
C LYS A 51 0.30 6.18 -3.92
N SER A 52 0.75 5.84 -5.13
CA SER A 52 2.12 5.38 -5.39
C SER A 52 3.17 6.46 -5.14
N LEU A 53 2.83 7.73 -5.41
CA LEU A 53 3.66 8.88 -5.04
C LEU A 53 3.83 8.94 -3.51
N VAL A 54 2.72 8.84 -2.76
CA VAL A 54 2.76 8.83 -1.29
C VAL A 54 3.59 7.65 -0.78
N THR A 55 3.43 6.45 -1.36
CA THR A 55 4.25 5.28 -1.04
C THR A 55 5.75 5.56 -1.23
N ALA A 56 6.13 6.11 -2.39
CA ALA A 56 7.53 6.42 -2.70
C ALA A 56 8.11 7.50 -1.77
N MET A 57 7.33 8.54 -1.47
CA MET A 57 7.74 9.62 -0.56
C MET A 57 7.88 9.13 0.89
N LEU A 58 6.99 8.25 1.36
CA LEU A 58 7.10 7.64 2.70
C LEU A 58 8.34 6.76 2.82
N ALA A 59 8.60 5.90 1.83
CA ALA A 59 9.81 5.08 1.78
C ALA A 59 11.08 5.96 1.76
N THR A 60 11.07 7.03 0.96
CA THR A 60 12.16 8.01 0.91
C THR A 60 12.37 8.70 2.27
N ALA A 61 11.29 9.14 2.92
CA ALA A 61 11.37 9.83 4.21
C ALA A 61 11.94 8.91 5.30
N MET A 62 11.50 7.65 5.36
CA MET A 62 12.02 6.68 6.33
C MET A 62 13.48 6.32 6.05
N ASN A 63 13.85 6.13 4.78
CA ASN A 63 15.23 5.85 4.39
C ASN A 63 16.17 7.03 4.71
N ARG A 64 15.73 8.27 4.48
CA ARG A 64 16.48 9.49 4.85
C ARG A 64 16.73 9.58 6.35
N ARG A 65 15.85 9.01 7.17
CA ARG A 65 15.98 8.95 8.63
C ARG A 65 16.80 7.75 9.12
N GLY A 66 17.38 6.98 8.21
CA GLY A 66 18.27 5.86 8.52
C GLY A 66 17.58 4.52 8.74
N HIS A 67 16.30 4.39 8.41
CA HIS A 67 15.57 3.11 8.47
C HIS A 67 15.61 2.43 7.11
N HIS A 68 16.04 1.17 7.06
CA HIS A 68 16.07 0.43 5.81
C HIS A 68 14.63 0.21 5.31
N SER A 69 14.32 0.83 4.18
CA SER A 69 12.97 0.88 3.64
C SER A 69 12.85 0.01 2.40
N ALA A 70 11.69 -0.60 2.22
CA ALA A 70 11.34 -1.37 1.04
C ALA A 70 9.98 -0.96 0.47
N VAL A 71 9.82 -1.09 -0.84
CA VAL A 71 8.54 -0.90 -1.53
C VAL A 71 8.18 -2.17 -2.30
N LEU A 72 7.01 -2.72 -1.98
CA LEU A 72 6.37 -3.79 -2.72
C LEU A 72 5.22 -3.20 -3.54
N ASP A 73 5.40 -3.12 -4.85
CA ASP A 73 4.40 -2.60 -5.77
C ASP A 73 3.39 -3.69 -6.14
N ALA A 74 2.17 -3.57 -5.59
CA ALA A 74 1.06 -4.44 -5.90
C ALA A 74 0.11 -3.81 -6.94
N ASP A 75 0.32 -2.56 -7.35
CA ASP A 75 -0.53 -1.84 -8.29
C ASP A 75 -0.09 -2.07 -9.74
N VAL A 76 -0.37 -3.27 -10.22
CA VAL A 76 -0.03 -3.74 -11.58
C VAL A 76 -0.67 -2.90 -12.70
N THR A 77 -1.68 -2.08 -12.37
CA THR A 77 -2.39 -1.26 -13.37
C THR A 77 -1.66 0.02 -13.78
N GLY A 78 -0.57 0.38 -13.08
CA GLY A 78 0.26 1.51 -13.45
C GLY A 78 1.71 1.34 -12.95
N PRO A 79 2.72 1.23 -13.84
CA PRO A 79 4.12 1.02 -13.48
C PRO A 79 4.76 2.27 -12.86
N SER A 80 4.29 2.66 -11.69
CA SER A 80 4.60 3.97 -11.11
C SER A 80 5.82 3.92 -10.19
N ILE A 81 5.97 2.90 -9.35
CA ILE A 81 7.05 2.87 -8.36
C ILE A 81 8.44 2.79 -9.02
N PRO A 82 8.79 1.79 -9.87
CA PRO A 82 10.11 1.76 -10.51
C PRO A 82 10.45 3.06 -11.26
N LYS A 83 9.47 3.62 -11.99
CA LYS A 83 9.64 4.86 -12.75
C LYS A 83 9.97 6.05 -11.84
N VAL A 84 9.22 6.22 -10.75
CA VAL A 84 9.40 7.31 -9.78
C VAL A 84 10.78 7.26 -9.09
N PHE A 85 11.36 6.07 -8.95
CA PHE A 85 12.73 5.86 -8.46
C PHE A 85 13.81 5.81 -9.56
N GLY A 86 13.43 5.96 -10.83
CA GLY A 86 14.38 5.91 -11.95
C GLY A 86 15.03 4.55 -12.16
N ILE A 87 14.38 3.47 -11.73
CA ILE A 87 14.87 2.10 -11.85
C ILE A 87 14.54 1.56 -13.24
N THR A 88 15.58 1.14 -13.95
CA THR A 88 15.48 0.44 -15.24
C THR A 88 16.00 -0.99 -15.17
N ASP A 89 16.73 -1.34 -14.11
CA ASP A 89 17.22 -2.69 -13.89
C ASP A 89 16.07 -3.68 -13.68
N LYS A 90 16.22 -4.88 -14.25
CA LYS A 90 15.30 -6.00 -14.02
C LYS A 90 15.69 -6.75 -12.75
N ALA A 91 14.69 -7.27 -12.04
CA ALA A 91 14.92 -8.06 -10.84
C ALA A 91 15.65 -9.36 -11.19
N ARG A 92 16.58 -9.77 -10.32
CA ARG A 92 17.40 -10.97 -10.53
C ARG A 92 17.16 -11.96 -9.40
N GLY A 93 17.23 -13.24 -9.73
CA GLY A 93 17.15 -14.32 -8.77
C GLY A 93 18.31 -15.31 -8.94
N ASN A 94 18.53 -16.11 -7.91
CA ASN A 94 19.39 -17.28 -7.96
C ASN A 94 18.68 -18.48 -7.29
N GLU A 95 19.38 -19.58 -7.09
CA GLU A 95 18.82 -20.78 -6.43
C GLU A 95 18.24 -20.51 -5.03
N SER A 96 18.65 -19.42 -4.37
CA SER A 96 18.15 -19.06 -3.04
C SER A 96 16.86 -18.25 -3.05
N GLY A 97 16.47 -17.64 -4.17
CA GLY A 97 15.30 -16.77 -4.28
C GLY A 97 15.52 -15.54 -5.18
N LEU A 98 14.51 -14.68 -5.25
CA LEU A 98 14.58 -13.40 -5.95
C LEU A 98 15.15 -12.31 -5.05
N TYR A 99 15.82 -11.32 -5.64
CA TYR A 99 16.31 -10.14 -4.94
C TYR A 99 15.59 -8.88 -5.42
N PRO A 100 15.23 -7.96 -4.50
CA PRO A 100 14.69 -6.67 -4.89
C PRO A 100 15.76 -5.84 -5.61
N VAL A 101 15.31 -4.91 -6.45
CA VAL A 101 16.18 -3.94 -7.10
C VAL A 101 16.36 -2.75 -6.15
N LYS A 102 17.60 -2.28 -5.98
CA LYS A 102 17.91 -1.15 -5.09
C LYS A 102 17.78 0.17 -5.84
N SER A 103 17.12 1.14 -5.21
CA SER A 103 17.14 2.54 -5.65
C SER A 103 18.53 3.17 -5.49
N ARG A 104 18.71 4.41 -5.97
CA ARG A 104 19.99 5.14 -5.84
C ARG A 104 20.38 5.36 -4.39
N LYS A 105 19.41 5.57 -3.48
CA LYS A 105 19.67 5.70 -2.04
C LYS A 105 19.44 4.40 -1.24
N GLY A 106 19.33 3.26 -1.91
CA GLY A 106 19.36 1.94 -1.28
C GLY A 106 18.02 1.39 -0.78
N ILE A 107 16.89 1.96 -1.22
CA ILE A 107 15.54 1.43 -0.95
C ILE A 107 15.35 0.17 -1.78
N ASP A 108 14.91 -0.93 -1.14
CA ASP A 108 14.63 -2.19 -1.83
C ASP A 108 13.27 -2.12 -2.53
N ILE A 109 13.22 -2.38 -3.84
CA ILE A 109 11.99 -2.27 -4.64
C ILE A 109 11.71 -3.57 -5.39
N MET A 110 10.47 -4.03 -5.29
CA MET A 110 9.95 -5.09 -6.14
C MET A 110 8.64 -4.65 -6.79
N SER A 111 8.55 -4.81 -8.10
CA SER A 111 7.37 -4.56 -8.92
C SER A 111 7.35 -5.57 -10.05
N ILE A 112 6.15 -5.86 -10.53
CA ILE A 112 5.95 -6.75 -11.65
C ILE A 112 6.67 -6.28 -12.91
N ASN A 113 6.78 -4.96 -13.11
CA ASN A 113 7.44 -4.36 -14.27
C ASN A 113 8.95 -4.62 -14.31
N LEU A 114 9.53 -4.98 -13.17
CA LEU A 114 10.94 -5.39 -13.07
C LEU A 114 11.16 -6.82 -13.58
N LEU A 115 10.09 -7.59 -13.81
CA LEU A 115 10.13 -8.95 -14.35
C LEU A 115 9.71 -9.03 -15.82
N LEU A 116 9.04 -8.01 -16.35
CA LEU A 116 8.60 -7.98 -17.75
C LEU A 116 9.77 -7.67 -18.68
N GLU A 117 9.82 -8.30 -19.84
CA GLU A 117 10.86 -7.99 -20.83
C GLU A 117 10.62 -6.63 -21.50
N ASN A 118 9.36 -6.31 -21.87
CA ASN A 118 9.00 -5.00 -22.40
C ASN A 118 7.89 -4.35 -21.56
N ASP A 119 8.05 -3.06 -21.26
CA ASP A 119 7.13 -2.30 -20.41
C ASP A 119 5.79 -1.96 -21.11
N THR A 120 5.72 -2.15 -22.43
CA THR A 120 4.52 -1.90 -23.26
C THR A 120 3.71 -3.15 -23.56
N ASP A 121 4.16 -4.33 -23.12
CA ASP A 121 3.45 -5.57 -23.42
C ASP A 121 2.07 -5.55 -22.74
N PRO A 122 0.97 -5.73 -23.49
CA PRO A 122 -0.36 -5.70 -22.90
C PRO A 122 -0.58 -6.98 -22.11
N ILE A 123 -0.52 -6.89 -20.79
CA ILE A 123 -0.77 -8.03 -19.94
C ILE A 123 -2.16 -7.91 -19.32
N ILE A 124 -3.03 -8.85 -19.67
CA ILE A 124 -4.37 -8.96 -19.11
C ILE A 124 -4.26 -9.62 -17.73
N TRP A 125 -3.93 -8.82 -16.73
CA TRP A 125 -3.86 -9.28 -15.34
C TRP A 125 -5.26 -9.34 -14.74
N ARG A 126 -5.76 -10.54 -14.46
CA ARG A 126 -6.96 -10.72 -13.64
C ARG A 126 -6.60 -10.56 -12.16
N GLY A 127 -7.51 -10.02 -11.35
CA GLY A 127 -7.29 -9.79 -9.91
C GLY A 127 -6.64 -10.95 -9.15
N PRO A 128 -7.13 -12.20 -9.26
CA PRO A 128 -6.52 -13.35 -8.59
C PRO A 128 -5.05 -13.61 -8.97
N ILE A 129 -4.67 -13.30 -10.21
CA ILE A 129 -3.29 -13.46 -10.69
C ILE A 129 -2.40 -12.41 -10.02
N ILE A 130 -2.86 -11.15 -9.98
CA ILE A 130 -2.13 -10.05 -9.31
C ILE A 130 -1.91 -10.39 -7.84
N ALA A 131 -2.97 -10.80 -7.15
CA ALA A 131 -2.89 -11.16 -5.74
C ALA A 131 -1.90 -12.31 -5.48
N ASN A 132 -1.89 -13.32 -6.34
CA ASN A 132 -0.92 -14.41 -6.27
C ASN A 132 0.52 -13.95 -6.52
N VAL A 133 0.75 -13.01 -7.45
CA VAL A 133 2.09 -12.45 -7.68
C VAL A 133 2.58 -11.67 -6.47
N VAL A 134 1.73 -10.85 -5.86
CA VAL A 134 2.10 -10.11 -4.62
C VAL A 134 2.44 -11.10 -3.50
N LYS A 135 1.67 -12.18 -3.36
CA LYS A 135 1.98 -13.28 -2.45
C LYS A 135 3.32 -13.96 -2.80
N GLN A 136 3.63 -14.20 -4.07
CA GLN A 136 4.93 -14.73 -4.49
C GLN A 136 6.07 -13.78 -4.18
N PHE A 137 5.89 -12.46 -4.36
CA PHE A 137 6.89 -11.48 -3.94
C PHE A 137 7.13 -11.49 -2.42
N TRP A 138 6.11 -11.84 -1.64
CA TRP A 138 6.28 -12.04 -0.20
C TRP A 138 7.06 -13.32 0.13
N THR A 139 6.76 -14.44 -0.53
CA THR A 139 7.33 -15.76 -0.21
C THR A 139 8.69 -16.03 -0.85
N ASP A 140 8.99 -15.41 -2.00
CA ASP A 140 10.12 -15.80 -2.86
C ASP A 140 11.21 -14.72 -2.94
N VAL A 141 10.88 -13.46 -2.64
CA VAL A 141 11.85 -12.36 -2.59
C VAL A 141 12.52 -12.29 -1.23
N ILE A 142 13.84 -12.14 -1.23
CA ILE A 142 14.68 -12.07 -0.04
C ILE A 142 14.80 -10.62 0.43
N TRP A 143 13.93 -10.23 1.36
CA TRP A 143 13.87 -8.90 2.00
C TRP A 143 14.77 -8.86 3.24
N ARG A 144 16.03 -8.43 3.09
CA ARG A 144 17.02 -8.49 4.18
C ARG A 144 16.94 -7.26 5.08
N ASP A 145 16.73 -7.49 6.38
CA ASP A 145 16.81 -6.47 7.42
C ASP A 145 16.01 -5.19 7.11
N VAL A 146 14.77 -5.36 6.62
CA VAL A 146 13.86 -4.25 6.31
C VAL A 146 13.20 -3.75 7.59
N ASP A 147 13.38 -2.47 7.90
CA ASP A 147 12.72 -1.82 9.03
C ASP A 147 11.26 -1.49 8.70
N PHE A 148 11.02 -0.94 7.50
CA PHE A 148 9.69 -0.60 7.00
C PHE A 148 9.49 -1.06 5.56
N MET A 149 8.52 -1.92 5.34
CA MET A 149 8.03 -2.27 4.02
C MET A 149 6.72 -1.52 3.75
N PHE A 150 6.66 -0.79 2.64
CA PHE A 150 5.46 -0.14 2.16
C PHE A 150 4.89 -0.92 0.99
N ILE A 151 3.64 -1.37 1.09
CA ILE A 151 2.95 -2.08 0.01
C ILE A 151 2.05 -1.08 -0.73
N ASP A 152 2.34 -0.82 -2.00
CA ASP A 152 1.51 0.02 -2.86
C ASP A 152 0.32 -0.80 -3.37
N MET A 153 -0.82 -0.74 -2.69
CA MET A 153 -1.97 -1.59 -3.02
C MET A 153 -2.66 -1.11 -4.30
N PRO A 154 -3.34 -1.96 -5.09
CA PRO A 154 -4.23 -1.49 -6.16
C PRO A 154 -5.30 -0.52 -5.64
N PRO A 155 -5.85 0.36 -6.51
CA PRO A 155 -6.94 1.23 -6.12
C PRO A 155 -8.23 0.46 -5.81
N GLY A 156 -9.01 0.99 -4.87
CA GLY A 156 -10.30 0.46 -4.47
C GLY A 156 -10.22 -0.52 -3.30
N THR A 157 -11.36 -1.14 -2.99
CA THR A 157 -11.53 -2.13 -1.92
C THR A 157 -11.96 -3.48 -2.52
N GLY A 158 -11.39 -3.84 -3.67
CA GLY A 158 -11.71 -5.07 -4.39
C GLY A 158 -10.95 -6.29 -3.88
N ASP A 159 -10.92 -7.36 -4.69
CA ASP A 159 -10.37 -8.65 -4.28
C ASP A 159 -8.86 -8.63 -4.01
N VAL A 160 -8.08 -7.77 -4.68
CA VAL A 160 -6.62 -7.77 -4.55
C VAL A 160 -6.16 -7.25 -3.19
N PRO A 161 -6.53 -6.03 -2.73
CA PRO A 161 -6.21 -5.60 -1.36
C PRO A 161 -6.67 -6.60 -0.29
N LEU A 162 -7.86 -7.19 -0.45
CA LEU A 162 -8.39 -8.18 0.48
C LEU A 162 -7.50 -9.44 0.54
N THR A 163 -7.11 -9.97 -0.61
CA THR A 163 -6.25 -11.16 -0.68
C THR A 163 -4.86 -10.87 -0.12
N VAL A 164 -4.31 -9.68 -0.36
CA VAL A 164 -3.03 -9.27 0.23
C VAL A 164 -3.14 -9.19 1.75
N PHE A 165 -4.20 -8.60 2.29
CA PHE A 165 -4.44 -8.55 3.74
C PHE A 165 -4.70 -9.91 4.38
N GLN A 166 -5.23 -10.87 3.64
CA GLN A 166 -5.37 -12.25 4.10
C GLN A 166 -4.05 -13.02 4.06
N SER A 167 -3.16 -12.67 3.12
CA SER A 167 -1.93 -13.42 2.85
C SER A 167 -0.69 -12.85 3.54
N ILE A 168 -0.66 -11.55 3.83
CA ILE A 168 0.49 -10.85 4.38
C ILE A 168 0.09 -10.21 5.71
N ALA A 169 0.91 -10.41 6.74
CA ALA A 169 0.73 -9.77 8.03
C ALA A 169 1.07 -8.27 7.91
N VAL A 170 0.04 -7.44 7.79
CA VAL A 170 0.16 -5.98 7.72
C VAL A 170 -0.01 -5.38 9.13
N ASP A 171 0.97 -4.60 9.59
CA ASP A 171 0.96 -3.96 10.91
C ASP A 171 0.04 -2.74 10.98
N GLY A 172 -0.29 -2.15 9.82
CA GLY A 172 -1.28 -1.09 9.71
C GLY A 172 -1.37 -0.53 8.30
N ILE A 173 -2.38 0.32 8.09
CA ILE A 173 -2.62 0.95 6.79
C ILE A 173 -2.59 2.47 6.86
N ILE A 174 -2.19 3.10 5.75
CA ILE A 174 -2.33 4.52 5.49
C ILE A 174 -3.29 4.70 4.31
N ILE A 175 -4.32 5.50 4.51
CA ILE A 175 -5.34 5.78 3.48
C ILE A 175 -4.94 7.05 2.73
N VAL A 176 -4.88 6.99 1.41
CA VAL A 176 -4.59 8.14 0.52
C VAL A 176 -5.85 8.57 -0.20
N THR A 177 -6.14 9.87 -0.15
CA THR A 177 -7.28 10.48 -0.86
C THR A 177 -6.92 11.85 -1.44
N SER A 178 -7.86 12.48 -2.16
CA SER A 178 -7.76 13.86 -2.63
C SER A 178 -9.04 14.65 -2.29
N PRO A 179 -9.04 16.00 -2.29
CA PRO A 179 -10.19 16.82 -1.88
C PRO A 179 -11.44 16.75 -2.78
N GLN A 180 -11.44 15.93 -3.83
CA GLN A 180 -12.52 15.85 -4.82
C GLN A 180 -13.80 15.24 -4.24
N GLU A 181 -14.96 15.46 -4.88
CA GLU A 181 -16.22 14.84 -4.47
C GLU A 181 -16.10 13.31 -4.23
N LEU A 182 -16.89 12.81 -3.26
CA LEU A 182 -16.93 11.41 -2.78
C LEU A 182 -15.82 10.96 -1.81
N VAL A 183 -15.00 11.87 -1.25
CA VAL A 183 -13.97 11.52 -0.24
C VAL A 183 -14.55 10.68 0.89
N SER A 184 -15.66 11.11 1.49
CA SER A 184 -16.24 10.43 2.65
C SER A 184 -16.59 8.99 2.34
N MET A 185 -17.25 8.72 1.20
CA MET A 185 -17.63 7.36 0.83
C MET A 185 -16.40 6.46 0.59
N ILE A 186 -15.38 6.99 -0.09
CA ILE A 186 -14.14 6.28 -0.38
C ILE A 186 -13.39 5.92 0.91
N VAL A 187 -13.23 6.90 1.81
CA VAL A 187 -12.57 6.70 3.09
C VAL A 187 -13.37 5.70 3.92
N SER A 188 -14.69 5.86 4.06
CA SER A 188 -15.53 4.94 4.83
C SER A 188 -15.43 3.49 4.32
N LYS A 189 -15.33 3.26 2.99
CA LYS A 189 -15.11 1.91 2.45
C LYS A 189 -13.76 1.32 2.88
N ALA A 190 -12.69 2.11 2.84
CA ALA A 190 -11.37 1.67 3.28
C ALA A 190 -11.34 1.39 4.79
N VAL A 191 -12.02 2.20 5.60
CA VAL A 191 -12.18 2.00 7.06
C VAL A 191 -12.90 0.68 7.35
N ASN A 192 -14.08 0.46 6.74
CA ASN A 192 -14.85 -0.75 6.94
C ASN A 192 -14.08 -2.01 6.52
N MET A 193 -13.29 -1.93 5.44
CA MET A 193 -12.43 -3.03 5.01
C MET A 193 -11.33 -3.33 6.03
N ALA A 194 -10.68 -2.30 6.58
CA ALA A 194 -9.67 -2.45 7.62
C ALA A 194 -10.24 -3.07 8.90
N GLU A 195 -11.42 -2.61 9.34
CA GLU A 195 -12.13 -3.17 10.49
C GLU A 195 -12.51 -4.64 10.29
N MET A 196 -13.04 -4.99 9.11
CA MET A 196 -13.38 -6.37 8.75
C MET A 196 -12.17 -7.30 8.84
N MET A 197 -11.00 -6.78 8.42
CA MET A 197 -9.73 -7.49 8.43
C MET A 197 -8.96 -7.37 9.76
N ASN A 198 -9.47 -6.60 10.72
CA ASN A 198 -8.82 -6.29 11.99
C ASN A 198 -7.40 -5.69 11.82
N ILE A 199 -7.26 -4.76 10.87
CA ILE A 199 -5.99 -4.08 10.57
C ILE A 199 -6.02 -2.66 11.13
N PRO A 200 -5.01 -2.23 11.91
CA PRO A 200 -4.95 -0.88 12.44
C PRO A 200 -4.84 0.18 11.33
N ILE A 201 -5.62 1.25 11.45
CA ILE A 201 -5.48 2.43 10.58
C ILE A 201 -4.50 3.38 11.25
N ILE A 202 -3.33 3.57 10.65
CA ILE A 202 -2.29 4.49 11.15
C ILE A 202 -2.74 5.93 10.95
N GLY A 203 -3.39 6.20 9.82
CA GLY A 203 -3.99 7.49 9.54
C GLY A 203 -4.28 7.69 8.05
N LEU A 204 -4.50 8.95 7.71
CA LEU A 204 -4.93 9.39 6.39
C LEU A 204 -4.01 10.48 5.85
N VAL A 205 -3.66 10.37 4.57
CA VAL A 205 -2.95 11.40 3.81
C VAL A 205 -3.92 11.98 2.78
N GLU A 206 -4.10 13.29 2.81
CA GLU A 206 -4.78 14.01 1.75
C GLU A 206 -3.75 14.55 0.77
N ASN A 207 -3.78 14.08 -0.47
CA ASN A 207 -2.92 14.54 -1.54
C ASN A 207 -3.63 15.60 -2.39
N MET A 208 -2.86 16.47 -3.03
CA MET A 208 -3.37 17.56 -3.86
C MET A 208 -4.31 18.51 -3.09
N SER A 209 -4.05 18.73 -1.79
CA SER A 209 -4.89 19.52 -0.88
C SER A 209 -4.94 21.00 -1.25
N TYR A 210 -3.82 21.54 -1.72
CA TYR A 210 -3.69 22.97 -2.05
C TYR A 210 -2.57 23.18 -3.06
N PHE A 211 -2.56 24.33 -3.73
CA PHE A 211 -1.45 24.81 -4.52
C PHE A 211 -0.88 26.06 -3.84
N LYS A 212 0.40 26.04 -3.50
CA LYS A 212 1.08 27.22 -2.94
C LYS A 212 1.71 28.01 -4.09
N CYS A 213 1.17 29.20 -4.38
CA CYS A 213 1.67 30.03 -5.46
C CYS A 213 3.12 30.47 -5.15
N PRO A 214 4.08 30.23 -6.07
CA PRO A 214 5.48 30.54 -5.82
C PRO A 214 5.75 32.05 -5.73
N ASP A 215 4.92 32.87 -6.40
CA ASP A 215 5.14 34.32 -6.49
C ASP A 215 4.67 35.09 -5.25
N ASN A 216 3.63 34.59 -4.58
CA ASN A 216 2.98 35.31 -3.46
C ASN A 216 2.78 34.47 -2.20
N GLY A 217 3.13 33.18 -2.23
CA GLY A 217 3.00 32.26 -1.09
C GLY A 217 1.57 31.90 -0.70
N LYS A 218 0.55 32.42 -1.40
CA LYS A 218 -0.87 32.16 -1.11
C LYS A 218 -1.23 30.73 -1.50
N GLU A 219 -2.01 30.09 -0.65
CA GLU A 219 -2.55 28.75 -0.89
C GLU A 219 -3.90 28.83 -1.60
N TYR A 220 -4.03 28.05 -2.66
CA TYR A 220 -5.24 27.93 -3.46
C TYR A 220 -5.76 26.50 -3.36
N LYS A 221 -7.00 26.34 -2.90
CA LYS A 221 -7.68 25.06 -2.87
C LYS A 221 -8.25 24.75 -4.25
N ILE A 222 -7.41 24.25 -5.16
CA ILE A 222 -7.76 24.04 -6.58
C ILE A 222 -9.01 23.16 -6.73
N PHE A 223 -9.16 22.16 -5.87
CA PHE A 223 -10.29 21.22 -5.90
C PHE A 223 -11.45 21.60 -4.96
N GLY A 224 -11.45 22.83 -4.45
CA GLY A 224 -12.45 23.30 -3.49
C GLY A 224 -12.10 22.98 -2.03
N ASP A 225 -13.01 23.29 -1.12
CA ASP A 225 -12.79 23.07 0.31
C ASP A 225 -12.70 21.58 0.66
N SER A 226 -11.62 21.23 1.36
CA SER A 226 -11.44 19.90 1.93
C SER A 226 -12.37 19.70 3.12
N HIS A 227 -13.06 18.56 3.13
CA HIS A 227 -13.90 18.09 4.24
C HIS A 227 -13.19 16.98 5.04
N ILE A 228 -11.86 16.87 4.91
CA ILE A 228 -11.12 15.73 5.46
C ILE A 228 -11.08 15.72 6.99
N GLU A 229 -11.14 16.89 7.61
CA GLU A 229 -11.16 17.06 9.07
C GLU A 229 -12.46 16.49 9.68
N GLU A 230 -13.59 16.73 9.02
CA GLU A 230 -14.88 16.14 9.43
C GLU A 230 -14.86 14.61 9.31
N ILE A 231 -14.28 14.09 8.22
CA ILE A 231 -14.20 12.65 7.96
C ILE A 231 -13.27 11.96 8.97
N THR A 232 -12.12 12.57 9.25
CA THR A 232 -11.15 12.03 10.21
C THR A 232 -11.71 12.03 11.62
N GLN A 233 -12.45 13.06 12.03
CA GLN A 233 -13.18 13.07 13.31
C GLN A 233 -14.28 11.99 13.36
N LYS A 234 -15.07 11.86 12.29
CA LYS A 234 -16.17 10.87 12.23
C LYS A 234 -15.69 9.44 12.40
N HIS A 235 -14.52 9.12 11.88
CA HIS A 235 -13.96 7.76 11.91
C HIS A 235 -12.88 7.56 12.99
N ASP A 236 -12.58 8.58 13.81
CA ASP A 236 -11.48 8.58 14.79
C ASP A 236 -10.12 8.21 14.17
N ILE A 237 -9.83 8.80 13.00
CA ILE A 237 -8.60 8.54 12.23
C ILE A 237 -7.71 9.78 12.27
N LYS A 238 -6.41 9.57 12.46
CA LYS A 238 -5.45 10.67 12.43
C LYS A 238 -5.20 11.18 11.01
N LEU A 239 -5.28 12.48 10.80
CA LEU A 239 -4.74 13.13 9.60
C LEU A 239 -3.21 13.19 9.72
N LEU A 240 -2.50 12.53 8.81
CA LEU A 240 -1.04 12.38 8.81
C LEU A 240 -0.35 13.51 8.05
N ALA A 241 -0.87 13.86 6.87
CA ALA A 241 -0.32 14.91 6.03
C ALA A 241 -1.36 15.47 5.05
N LYS A 242 -1.16 16.72 4.64
CA LYS A 242 -1.81 17.38 3.50
C LYS A 242 -0.72 17.74 2.51
N LEU A 243 -0.70 17.11 1.33
CA LEU A 243 0.33 17.36 0.31
C LEU A 243 -0.13 18.41 -0.70
N PRO A 244 0.76 19.32 -1.12
CA PRO A 244 0.45 20.30 -2.13
C PRO A 244 0.44 19.69 -3.54
N ILE A 245 -0.20 20.38 -4.47
CA ILE A 245 0.07 20.30 -5.89
C ILE A 245 1.34 21.11 -6.12
N ASP A 246 2.46 20.43 -6.35
CA ASP A 246 3.76 21.07 -6.58
C ASP A 246 4.40 20.52 -7.86
N PRO A 247 4.65 21.37 -8.88
CA PRO A 247 5.34 20.96 -10.10
C PRO A 247 6.70 20.29 -9.86
N LYS A 248 7.42 20.63 -8.79
CA LYS A 248 8.71 20.01 -8.46
C LYS A 248 8.56 18.53 -8.09
N ILE A 249 7.46 18.15 -7.44
CA ILE A 249 7.16 16.76 -7.13
C ILE A 249 6.92 15.98 -8.43
N ALA A 250 6.11 16.54 -9.34
CA ALA A 250 5.85 15.93 -10.64
C ALA A 250 7.14 15.78 -11.46
N GLU A 251 7.96 16.83 -11.52
CA GLU A 251 9.24 16.83 -12.23
C GLU A 251 10.21 15.79 -11.65
N ALA A 252 10.29 15.66 -10.32
CA ALA A 252 11.12 14.64 -9.67
C ALA A 252 10.66 13.22 -10.01
N CYS A 253 9.34 12.98 -10.01
CA CYS A 253 8.77 11.69 -10.43
C CYS A 253 9.08 11.36 -11.89
N ASP A 254 8.91 12.33 -12.81
CA ASP A 254 9.15 12.12 -14.24
C ASP A 254 10.64 11.87 -14.55
N LYS A 255 11.54 12.49 -13.77
CA LYS A 255 12.99 12.25 -13.84
C LYS A 255 13.45 10.99 -13.10
N GLY A 256 12.57 10.33 -12.36
CA GLY A 256 12.92 9.18 -11.53
C GLY A 256 13.88 9.53 -10.39
N ASP A 257 13.70 10.70 -9.78
CA ASP A 257 14.59 11.26 -8.76
C ASP A 257 13.84 11.73 -7.51
N ILE A 258 12.74 11.03 -7.17
CA ILE A 258 11.94 11.36 -5.97
C ILE A 258 12.77 11.38 -4.69
N GLU A 259 13.84 10.58 -4.65
CA GLU A 259 14.73 10.45 -3.49
C GLU A 259 15.46 11.76 -3.17
N SER A 260 15.65 12.62 -4.17
CA SER A 260 16.32 13.92 -4.08
C SER A 260 15.37 15.07 -3.73
N LEU A 261 14.07 14.81 -3.65
CA LEU A 261 13.08 15.82 -3.25
C LEU A 261 13.22 16.14 -1.76
N ASP A 262 13.62 17.36 -1.44
CA ASP A 262 13.65 17.85 -0.07
C ASP A 262 12.28 18.39 0.34
N GLY A 263 11.77 17.90 1.47
CA GLY A 263 10.50 18.32 2.05
C GLY A 263 10.24 17.61 3.36
N ASP A 264 9.45 18.27 4.21
CA ASP A 264 9.13 17.88 5.59
C ASP A 264 7.70 17.31 5.74
N TRP A 265 6.98 17.14 4.62
CA TRP A 265 5.58 16.72 4.60
C TRP A 265 5.29 15.44 5.39
N PHE A 266 6.26 14.54 5.47
CA PHE A 266 6.14 13.25 6.16
C PHE A 266 6.93 13.16 7.47
N ASP A 267 7.52 14.24 7.98
CA ASP A 267 8.32 14.18 9.22
C ASP A 267 7.50 13.72 10.44
N GLU A 268 6.29 14.25 10.60
CA GLU A 268 5.38 13.80 11.68
C GLU A 268 4.90 12.37 11.46
N THR A 269 4.63 11.99 10.20
CA THR A 269 4.25 10.62 9.85
C THR A 269 5.39 9.65 10.17
N ALA A 270 6.63 10.01 9.85
CA ALA A 270 7.81 9.22 10.12
C ALA A 270 8.02 9.00 11.62
N LYS A 271 7.83 10.04 12.46
CA LYS A 271 7.89 9.88 13.93
C LYS A 271 6.85 8.89 14.45
N ILE A 272 5.64 8.88 13.88
CA ILE A 272 4.58 7.92 14.24
C ILE A 272 5.03 6.50 13.87
N LEU A 273 5.55 6.30 12.66
CA LEU A 273 6.05 5.01 12.19
C LEU A 273 7.23 4.51 13.04
N GLU A 274 8.18 5.37 13.39
CA GLU A 274 9.29 5.05 14.31
C GLU A 274 8.78 4.60 15.69
N GLY A 275 7.68 5.18 16.17
CA GLY A 275 7.00 4.76 17.39
C GLY A 275 6.50 3.31 17.32
N MET A 276 6.15 2.80 16.14
CA MET A 276 5.71 1.41 15.95
C MET A 276 6.86 0.42 16.15
N LEU A 277 8.11 0.77 15.83
CA LEU A 277 9.27 -0.10 16.08
C LEU A 277 9.55 -0.31 17.57
N LYS A 278 9.14 0.65 18.41
CA LYS A 278 9.35 0.60 19.87
C LYS A 278 8.28 -0.21 20.60
N ARG A 279 7.13 -0.45 19.95
CA ARG A 279 6.01 -1.23 20.47
C ARG A 279 6.14 -2.67 19.95
N ASN A 280 6.96 -3.48 20.62
CA ASN A 280 7.02 -4.93 20.45
C ASN A 280 6.62 -5.60 21.75
#